data_AF-A0A0B5HUV9-F1
#
_entry.id   AF-A0A0B5HUV9-F1
#
_cell.length_a   1.000
_cell.length_b   1.000
_cell.length_c   1.000
_cell.angle_alpha   90.00
_cell.angle_beta   90.00
_cell.angle_gamma   90.00
#
_symmetry.space_group_name_H-M   'P 1'
#
loop_
_entity.id
_entity.type
_entity.pdbx_description
1 polymer ?
#
loop_
_entity_poly.entity_id
_entity_poly.type
_entity_poly.pdbx_seq_one_letter_code
_entity_poly.pdbx_strand_id
1 'polypeptide(L)'
;MKKATYLKIIAGLLLYLVVSLPAVFSAELSLTYDANGNLVTGDGKYREYNSLNQLWKIYNGSNSSGDLLQEYEYHPIEERMHVKVSYNGDGSNETTIYISENFVRVINSSGTFDFTYVYHNGQQIAQVKPSGDKEFIHNDHLGSTSIITNESGAIIENTTYSPYGEIIAGGQESRKDYTGKEFDLGLEEYDFGARMYKAEWGLFTKADSIIPDPFEPQAFNRYSYAKNNPFRYIDPDGFAYCDAVQGCVQLVDVSGGVHTSGPLTLEEGELGEYSEYNGYEYNPPWSVDKAPEGKNQFWNQLVGDLFTAIGFSLSTSPFSFTGRTSIAPPKPGDDVLSEASKKGFSSDELLQKHFAKHKDEFGFKTVKQYDNAAKSFASSNNADIQQYIRPNGDVLRYNPASNEFLVASSKGTIRTYFKPRAGYSYYYQQTISGEEFIIGIRKPKK
;
A
#
# COMPACT_ATOMS: atom_id res chain seq x y z
N MET A 1 4.95 52.59 -56.22
CA MET A 1 5.66 51.32 -56.53
C MET A 1 6.18 50.59 -55.30
N LYS A 2 6.92 51.23 -54.36
CA LYS A 2 7.51 50.54 -53.19
C LYS A 2 6.52 49.83 -52.26
N LYS A 3 5.34 50.42 -51.97
CA LYS A 3 4.30 49.79 -51.10
C LYS A 3 3.79 48.44 -51.63
N ALA A 4 3.59 48.31 -52.94
CA ALA A 4 3.13 47.05 -53.54
C ALA A 4 4.20 45.95 -53.47
N THR A 5 5.48 46.33 -53.53
CA THR A 5 6.61 45.41 -53.35
C THR A 5 6.70 44.89 -51.90
N TYR A 6 6.55 45.77 -50.91
CA TYR A 6 6.53 45.35 -49.50
C TYR A 6 5.36 44.43 -49.18
N LEU A 7 4.17 44.69 -49.71
CA LEU A 7 3.00 43.84 -49.49
C LEU A 7 3.20 42.43 -50.06
N LYS A 8 3.85 42.30 -51.21
CA LYS A 8 4.20 41.00 -51.82
C LYS A 8 5.25 40.24 -51.01
N ILE A 9 6.25 40.95 -50.48
CA ILE A 9 7.27 40.34 -49.62
C ILE A 9 6.64 39.84 -48.32
N ILE A 10 5.81 40.66 -47.67
CA ILE A 10 5.09 40.27 -46.44
C ILE A 10 4.15 39.09 -46.71
N ALA A 11 3.39 39.11 -47.80
CA ALA A 11 2.52 38.00 -48.18
C ALA A 11 3.32 36.71 -48.45
N GLY A 12 4.48 36.81 -49.12
CA GLY A 12 5.37 35.67 -49.33
C GLY A 12 5.97 35.13 -48.03
N LEU A 13 6.32 36.00 -47.09
CA LEU A 13 6.87 35.62 -45.78
C LEU A 13 5.80 34.97 -44.89
N LEU A 14 4.56 35.48 -44.91
CA LEU A 14 3.43 34.87 -44.20
C LEU A 14 3.04 33.52 -44.81
N LEU A 15 3.04 33.40 -46.14
CA LEU A 15 2.79 32.12 -46.81
C LEU A 15 3.89 31.11 -46.48
N TYR A 16 5.16 31.54 -46.49
CA TYR A 16 6.27 30.69 -46.07
C TYR A 16 6.13 30.27 -44.61
N LEU A 17 5.79 31.20 -43.70
CA LEU A 17 5.55 30.90 -42.30
C LEU A 17 4.47 29.82 -42.15
N VAL A 18 3.30 30.00 -42.77
CA VAL A 18 2.18 29.05 -42.70
C VAL A 18 2.53 27.68 -43.28
N VAL A 19 3.26 27.64 -44.40
CA VAL A 19 3.67 26.37 -45.05
C VAL A 19 4.86 25.72 -44.31
N SER A 20 5.67 26.50 -43.60
CA SER A 20 6.81 26.01 -42.80
C SER A 20 6.42 25.48 -41.43
N LEU A 21 5.19 25.75 -40.97
CA LEU A 21 4.68 25.13 -39.76
C LEU A 21 4.49 23.63 -40.03
N PRO A 22 5.15 22.75 -39.27
CA PRO A 22 4.85 21.32 -39.36
C PRO A 22 3.36 21.13 -39.06
N ALA A 23 2.70 20.25 -39.82
CA ALA A 23 1.35 19.84 -39.49
C ALA A 23 1.37 19.14 -38.13
N VAL A 24 0.89 19.83 -37.10
CA VAL A 24 0.70 19.25 -35.76
C VAL A 24 -0.67 18.57 -35.78
N PHE A 25 -0.68 17.25 -35.92
CA PHE A 25 -1.89 16.47 -35.72
C PHE A 25 -2.08 16.32 -34.21
N SER A 26 -3.15 16.90 -33.66
CA SER A 26 -3.56 16.60 -32.29
C SER A 26 -4.28 15.26 -32.31
N ALA A 27 -3.78 14.28 -31.55
CA ALA A 27 -4.60 13.12 -31.21
C ALA A 27 -5.78 13.62 -30.36
N GLU A 28 -7.00 13.29 -30.77
CA GLU A 28 -8.19 13.56 -29.96
C GLU A 28 -8.43 12.34 -29.06
N LEU A 29 -8.27 12.53 -27.75
CA LEU A 29 -8.57 11.50 -26.76
C LEU A 29 -10.07 11.51 -26.47
N SER A 30 -10.79 10.49 -26.95
CA SER A 30 -12.23 10.32 -26.69
C SER A 30 -12.47 9.57 -25.38
N LEU A 31 -12.12 10.20 -24.26
CA LEU A 31 -12.21 9.62 -22.92
C LEU A 31 -13.63 9.71 -22.34
N THR A 32 -14.04 8.66 -21.64
CA THR A 32 -15.33 8.59 -20.93
C THR A 32 -15.08 8.46 -19.44
N TYR A 33 -15.76 9.30 -18.66
CA TYR A 33 -15.66 9.33 -17.20
C TYR A 33 -17.00 9.02 -16.55
N ASP A 34 -16.96 8.50 -15.33
CA ASP A 34 -18.16 8.38 -14.50
C ASP A 34 -18.52 9.72 -13.80
N ALA A 35 -19.60 9.73 -13.03
CA ALA A 35 -20.07 10.91 -12.31
C ALA A 35 -19.12 11.37 -11.19
N ASN A 36 -18.20 10.52 -10.73
CA ASN A 36 -17.19 10.84 -9.73
C ASN A 36 -15.89 11.38 -10.35
N GLY A 37 -15.80 11.42 -11.68
CA GLY A 37 -14.60 11.85 -12.40
C GLY A 37 -13.52 10.78 -12.45
N ASN A 38 -13.90 9.50 -12.44
CA ASN A 38 -12.95 8.43 -12.72
C ASN A 38 -12.99 8.05 -14.20
N LEU A 39 -11.83 7.81 -14.81
CA LEU A 39 -11.72 7.34 -16.18
C LEU A 39 -12.31 5.93 -16.27
N VAL A 40 -13.32 5.77 -17.12
CA VAL A 40 -13.99 4.49 -17.37
C VAL A 40 -13.45 3.85 -18.64
N THR A 41 -13.36 4.61 -19.74
CA THR A 41 -12.81 4.09 -21.02
C THR A 41 -12.40 5.20 -21.99
N GLY A 42 -12.00 4.82 -23.20
CA GLY A 42 -11.56 5.72 -24.29
C GLY A 42 -10.10 5.55 -24.69
N ASP A 43 -9.35 4.77 -23.92
CA ASP A 43 -7.92 4.52 -24.10
C ASP A 43 -7.57 3.05 -24.35
N GLY A 44 -8.52 2.31 -24.91
CA GLY A 44 -8.40 0.88 -25.14
C GLY A 44 -8.53 0.01 -23.89
N LYS A 45 -8.88 0.60 -22.74
CA LYS A 45 -9.15 -0.09 -21.48
C LYS A 45 -10.53 0.24 -20.96
N TYR A 46 -11.12 -0.67 -20.19
CA TYR A 46 -12.37 -0.45 -19.46
C TYR A 46 -12.14 -0.68 -17.98
N ARG A 47 -12.45 0.32 -17.17
CA ARG A 47 -12.18 0.36 -15.73
C ARG A 47 -13.46 0.34 -14.94
N GLU A 48 -13.51 -0.51 -13.93
CA GLU A 48 -14.61 -0.54 -12.97
C GLU A 48 -14.14 -0.06 -11.59
N TYR A 49 -14.97 0.76 -10.96
CA TYR A 49 -14.74 1.29 -9.61
C TYR A 49 -15.77 0.70 -8.66
N ASN A 50 -15.34 0.34 -7.46
CA ASN A 50 -16.21 -0.23 -6.43
C ASN A 50 -17.06 0.86 -5.74
N SER A 51 -17.93 0.48 -4.80
CA SER A 51 -18.78 1.43 -4.06
C SER A 51 -18.01 2.43 -3.18
N LEU A 52 -16.71 2.19 -2.94
CA LEU A 52 -15.81 3.09 -2.22
C LEU A 52 -15.00 3.99 -3.17
N ASN A 53 -15.36 4.02 -4.46
CA ASN A 53 -14.67 4.82 -5.46
C ASN A 53 -13.20 4.39 -5.70
N GLN A 54 -12.90 3.11 -5.51
CA GLN A 54 -11.57 2.52 -5.74
C GLN A 54 -11.58 1.69 -7.02
N LEU A 55 -10.52 1.80 -7.83
CA LEU A 55 -10.36 1.01 -9.06
C LEU A 55 -10.16 -0.45 -8.69
N TRP A 56 -11.09 -1.34 -9.03
CA TRP A 56 -11.00 -2.75 -8.62
C TRP A 56 -10.86 -3.72 -9.79
N LYS A 57 -11.22 -3.31 -11.03
CA LYS A 57 -11.02 -4.13 -12.24
C LYS A 57 -10.65 -3.30 -13.46
N ILE A 58 -9.81 -3.89 -14.32
CA ILE A 58 -9.47 -3.36 -15.63
C ILE A 58 -9.61 -4.47 -16.67
N TYR A 59 -10.29 -4.16 -17.76
CA TYR A 59 -10.50 -5.03 -18.90
C TYR A 59 -9.85 -4.45 -20.15
N ASN A 60 -9.49 -5.31 -21.08
CA ASN A 60 -9.05 -4.93 -22.41
C ASN A 60 -10.25 -4.45 -23.26
N GLY A 61 -10.09 -3.36 -24.01
CA GLY A 61 -11.13 -2.80 -24.87
C GLY A 61 -12.02 -1.76 -24.17
N SER A 62 -13.28 -1.64 -24.59
CA SER A 62 -14.16 -0.52 -24.19
C SER A 62 -15.29 -0.91 -23.22
N ASN A 63 -15.35 -2.17 -22.80
CA ASN A 63 -16.37 -2.68 -21.89
C ASN A 63 -15.87 -3.93 -21.15
N SER A 64 -16.68 -4.44 -20.22
CA SER A 64 -16.39 -5.62 -19.41
C SER A 64 -16.55 -6.97 -20.15
N SER A 65 -16.77 -6.96 -21.47
CA SER A 65 -16.77 -8.19 -22.29
C SER A 65 -15.39 -8.56 -22.82
N GLY A 66 -14.41 -7.65 -22.73
CA GLY A 66 -13.03 -7.97 -23.07
C GLY A 66 -12.32 -8.78 -21.99
N ASP A 67 -11.09 -9.18 -22.28
CA ASP A 67 -10.29 -9.95 -21.33
C ASP A 67 -10.02 -9.12 -20.06
N LEU A 68 -10.25 -9.73 -18.89
CA LEU A 68 -9.87 -9.12 -17.63
C LEU A 68 -8.34 -9.03 -17.60
N LEU A 69 -7.80 -7.83 -17.42
CA LEU A 69 -6.37 -7.56 -17.35
C LEU A 69 -5.89 -7.57 -15.90
N GLN A 70 -6.58 -6.85 -15.02
CA GLN A 70 -6.19 -6.72 -13.62
C GLN A 70 -7.39 -6.66 -12.68
N GLU A 71 -7.24 -7.23 -11.49
CA GLU A 71 -8.16 -7.10 -10.35
C GLU A 71 -7.38 -6.65 -9.11
N TYR A 72 -8.00 -5.78 -8.30
CA TYR A 72 -7.37 -5.19 -7.13
C TYR A 72 -8.20 -5.36 -5.87
N GLU A 73 -7.53 -5.66 -4.77
CA GLU A 73 -8.09 -5.58 -3.42
C GLU A 73 -7.33 -4.54 -2.62
N TYR A 74 -8.08 -3.69 -1.90
CA TYR A 74 -7.53 -2.59 -1.11
C TYR A 74 -7.51 -2.95 0.37
N HIS A 75 -6.53 -2.40 1.08
CA HIS A 75 -6.47 -2.49 2.52
C HIS A 75 -7.69 -1.77 3.13
N PRO A 76 -8.42 -2.37 4.08
CA PRO A 76 -9.69 -1.83 4.57
C PRO A 76 -9.58 -0.54 5.39
N ILE A 77 -8.36 -0.09 5.70
CA ILE A 77 -8.09 1.08 6.55
C ILE A 77 -7.13 2.06 5.88
N GLU A 78 -6.15 1.55 5.12
CA GLU A 78 -5.04 2.37 4.62
C GLU A 78 -5.33 2.89 3.20
N GLU A 79 -6.48 2.54 2.63
CA GLU A 79 -6.94 2.89 1.28
C GLU A 79 -5.92 2.64 0.14
N ARG A 80 -4.86 1.86 0.41
CA ARG A 80 -3.87 1.41 -0.56
C ARG A 80 -4.17 0.04 -1.12
N MET A 81 -3.64 -0.25 -2.30
CA MET A 81 -3.67 -1.57 -2.88
C MET A 81 -2.94 -2.58 -1.98
N HIS A 82 -3.59 -3.70 -1.68
CA HIS A 82 -3.04 -4.81 -0.90
C HIS A 82 -2.76 -6.04 -1.76
N VAL A 83 -3.63 -6.31 -2.73
CA VAL A 83 -3.48 -7.41 -3.69
C VAL A 83 -3.74 -6.87 -5.10
N LYS A 84 -2.86 -7.25 -6.03
CA LYS A 84 -3.03 -7.07 -7.47
C LYS A 84 -2.98 -8.44 -8.14
N VAL A 85 -4.02 -8.80 -8.86
CA VAL A 85 -4.03 -9.99 -9.72
C VAL A 85 -3.94 -9.51 -11.16
N SER A 86 -2.84 -9.84 -11.84
CA SER A 86 -2.63 -9.58 -13.25
C SER A 86 -2.88 -10.85 -14.06
N TYR A 87 -3.78 -10.78 -15.03
CA TYR A 87 -4.18 -11.90 -15.86
C TYR A 87 -3.43 -11.86 -17.19
N ASN A 88 -2.90 -13.01 -17.58
CA ASN A 88 -2.28 -13.21 -18.87
C ASN A 88 -3.32 -13.75 -19.86
N GLY A 89 -3.16 -13.45 -21.15
CA GLY A 89 -4.07 -13.91 -22.21
C GLY A 89 -4.08 -15.43 -22.43
N ASP A 90 -3.20 -16.17 -21.75
CA ASP A 90 -3.15 -17.64 -21.76
C ASP A 90 -3.96 -18.29 -20.61
N GLY A 91 -4.64 -17.48 -19.79
CA GLY A 91 -5.41 -17.95 -18.63
C GLY A 91 -4.58 -18.17 -17.37
N SER A 92 -3.27 -17.95 -17.42
CA SER A 92 -2.45 -17.86 -16.22
C SER A 92 -2.60 -16.47 -15.58
N ASN A 93 -2.24 -16.36 -14.30
CA ASN A 93 -2.20 -15.08 -13.61
C ASN A 93 -0.96 -14.96 -12.72
N GLU A 94 -0.63 -13.72 -12.41
CA GLU A 94 0.34 -13.33 -11.41
C GLU A 94 -0.37 -12.56 -10.30
N THR A 95 -0.21 -12.99 -9.06
CA THR A 95 -0.73 -12.29 -7.88
C THR A 95 0.42 -11.59 -7.17
N THR A 96 0.38 -10.25 -7.13
CA THR A 96 1.28 -9.42 -6.33
C THR A 96 0.60 -9.04 -5.02
N ILE A 97 1.24 -9.33 -3.89
CA ILE A 97 0.76 -9.04 -2.54
C ILE A 97 1.68 -7.98 -1.91
N TYR A 98 1.11 -6.81 -1.62
CA TYR A 98 1.78 -5.67 -1.00
C TYR A 98 1.70 -5.76 0.52
N ILE A 99 2.62 -6.54 1.10
CA ILE A 99 2.65 -6.81 2.54
C ILE A 99 3.09 -5.56 3.30
N SER A 100 4.12 -4.86 2.81
CA SER A 100 4.57 -3.56 3.31
C SER A 100 5.26 -2.77 2.19
N GLU A 101 5.61 -1.50 2.44
CA GLU A 101 6.41 -0.70 1.51
C GLU A 101 7.75 -1.37 1.16
N ASN A 102 8.33 -2.12 2.09
CA ASN A 102 9.64 -2.75 1.94
C ASN A 102 9.58 -4.20 1.46
N PHE A 103 8.39 -4.79 1.32
CA PHE A 103 8.27 -6.22 1.05
C PHE A 103 7.04 -6.54 0.21
N VAL A 104 7.31 -7.12 -0.95
CA VAL A 104 6.30 -7.55 -1.93
C VAL A 104 6.50 -9.01 -2.25
N ARG A 105 5.40 -9.75 -2.29
CA ARG A 105 5.38 -11.16 -2.69
C ARG A 105 4.64 -11.33 -4.00
N VAL A 106 5.25 -12.02 -4.94
CA VAL A 106 4.67 -12.34 -6.25
C VAL A 106 4.45 -13.83 -6.34
N ILE A 107 3.25 -14.25 -6.72
CA ILE A 107 2.86 -15.64 -6.86
C ILE A 107 2.36 -15.85 -8.29
N ASN A 108 2.97 -16.77 -9.02
CA ASN A 108 2.52 -17.16 -10.34
C ASN A 108 2.70 -18.68 -10.53
N SER A 109 2.45 -19.18 -11.74
CA SER A 109 2.59 -20.62 -12.07
C SER A 109 3.99 -21.18 -11.83
N SER A 110 5.03 -20.32 -11.83
CA SER A 110 6.43 -20.71 -11.63
C SER A 110 6.84 -20.76 -10.16
N GLY A 111 6.03 -20.22 -9.24
CA GLY A 111 6.29 -20.29 -7.80
C GLY A 111 5.94 -19.01 -7.04
N THR A 112 6.62 -18.84 -5.91
CA THR A 112 6.50 -17.67 -5.03
C THR A 112 7.84 -16.95 -4.95
N PHE A 113 7.80 -15.64 -5.16
CA PHE A 113 8.96 -14.79 -5.32
C PHE A 113 8.86 -13.60 -4.38
N ASP A 114 9.83 -13.46 -3.49
CA ASP A 114 9.87 -12.39 -2.50
C ASP A 114 10.85 -11.31 -2.94
N PHE A 115 10.38 -10.07 -2.93
CA PHE A 115 11.17 -8.88 -3.22
C PHE A 115 11.24 -8.03 -1.97
N THR A 116 12.46 -7.66 -1.59
CA THR A 116 12.70 -6.75 -0.45
C THR A 116 13.31 -5.46 -0.96
N TYR A 117 12.75 -4.32 -0.54
CA TYR A 117 13.23 -2.98 -0.88
C TYR A 117 13.86 -2.34 0.35
N VAL A 118 14.99 -1.67 0.14
CA VAL A 118 15.75 -0.99 1.19
C VAL A 118 15.69 0.50 0.94
N TYR A 119 15.15 1.24 1.90
CA TYR A 119 15.00 2.68 1.82
C TYR A 119 15.96 3.41 2.77
N HIS A 120 16.42 4.58 2.33
CA HIS A 120 17.12 5.55 3.16
C HIS A 120 16.54 6.93 2.90
N ASN A 121 16.10 7.62 3.96
CA ASN A 121 15.44 8.93 3.88
C ASN A 121 14.28 8.98 2.88
N GLY A 122 13.47 7.91 2.81
CA GLY A 122 12.30 7.83 1.92
C GLY A 122 12.61 7.48 0.45
N GLN A 123 13.88 7.28 0.08
CA GLN A 123 14.29 6.86 -1.27
C GLN A 123 14.80 5.42 -1.27
N GLN A 124 14.44 4.65 -2.28
CA GLN A 124 14.91 3.28 -2.44
C GLN A 124 16.38 3.29 -2.87
N ILE A 125 17.26 2.71 -2.05
CA ILE A 125 18.70 2.64 -2.31
C ILE A 125 19.17 1.25 -2.73
N ALA A 126 18.38 0.21 -2.45
CA ALA A 126 18.67 -1.15 -2.89
C ALA A 126 17.41 -2.01 -2.97
N GLN A 127 17.51 -3.11 -3.69
CA GLN A 127 16.53 -4.20 -3.68
C GLN A 127 17.22 -5.56 -3.60
N VAL A 128 16.52 -6.52 -2.99
CA VAL A 128 16.94 -7.93 -2.93
C VAL A 128 15.99 -8.73 -3.81
N LYS A 129 16.53 -9.36 -4.85
CA LYS A 129 15.79 -10.23 -5.75
C LYS A 129 15.44 -11.56 -5.06
N PRO A 130 14.44 -12.30 -5.56
CA PRO A 130 14.09 -13.62 -5.02
C PRO A 130 15.24 -14.63 -5.00
N SER A 131 16.24 -14.45 -5.88
CA SER A 131 17.48 -15.25 -5.93
C SER A 131 18.41 -14.98 -4.74
N GLY A 132 18.21 -13.90 -4.00
CA GLY A 132 19.11 -13.40 -2.96
C GLY A 132 20.13 -12.36 -3.46
N ASP A 133 20.17 -12.11 -4.77
CA ASP A 133 21.03 -11.09 -5.36
C ASP A 133 20.62 -9.69 -4.92
N LYS A 134 21.61 -8.82 -4.69
CA LYS A 134 21.39 -7.42 -4.32
C LYS A 134 21.69 -6.50 -5.49
N GLU A 135 20.77 -5.58 -5.69
CA GLU A 135 20.84 -4.54 -6.70
C GLU A 135 20.79 -3.19 -6.00
N PHE A 136 21.72 -2.29 -6.32
CA PHE A 136 21.82 -0.96 -5.74
C PHE A 136 21.22 0.05 -6.70
N ILE A 137 20.31 0.87 -6.17
CA ILE A 137 19.55 1.87 -6.93
C ILE A 137 20.24 3.21 -6.78
N HIS A 138 20.46 3.88 -7.90
CA HIS A 138 20.97 5.25 -7.96
C HIS A 138 19.87 6.12 -8.54
N ASN A 139 19.26 6.93 -7.69
CA ASN A 139 18.11 7.76 -8.06
C ASN A 139 18.54 9.08 -8.73
N ASP A 140 17.64 9.67 -9.52
CA ASP A 140 17.74 11.07 -9.94
C ASP A 140 17.33 12.04 -8.81
N HIS A 141 17.29 13.34 -9.13
CA HIS A 141 16.93 14.38 -8.16
C HIS A 141 15.46 14.34 -7.72
N LEU A 142 14.59 13.59 -8.41
CA LEU A 142 13.19 13.36 -8.05
C LEU A 142 12.98 12.06 -7.26
N GLY A 143 14.02 11.23 -7.12
CA GLY A 143 13.92 9.90 -6.52
C GLY A 143 13.57 8.79 -7.52
N SER A 144 13.53 9.06 -8.82
CA SER A 144 13.30 8.04 -9.86
C SER A 144 14.49 7.10 -9.97
N THR A 145 14.26 5.82 -10.24
CA THR A 145 15.32 4.84 -10.47
C THR A 145 16.04 5.10 -11.81
N SER A 146 17.23 5.71 -11.79
CA SER A 146 17.96 6.01 -13.04
C SER A 146 18.99 4.95 -13.38
N ILE A 147 19.81 4.50 -12.43
CA ILE A 147 20.84 3.49 -12.67
C ILE A 147 20.69 2.39 -11.64
N ILE A 148 20.86 1.15 -12.07
CA ILE A 148 20.94 0.00 -11.18
C ILE A 148 22.29 -0.68 -11.37
N THR A 149 22.97 -0.97 -10.26
CA THR A 149 24.24 -1.71 -10.25
C THR A 149 24.12 -2.99 -9.44
N ASN A 150 24.83 -4.04 -9.86
CA ASN A 150 24.94 -5.28 -9.07
C ASN A 150 25.97 -5.17 -7.92
N GLU A 151 26.17 -6.25 -7.18
CA GLU A 151 27.13 -6.33 -6.05
C GLU A 151 28.59 -6.05 -6.42
N SER A 152 28.97 -6.18 -7.69
CA SER A 152 30.32 -5.85 -8.17
C SER A 152 30.43 -4.38 -8.64
N GLY A 153 29.36 -3.60 -8.55
CA GLY A 153 29.30 -2.23 -9.04
C GLY A 153 29.16 -2.12 -10.57
N ALA A 154 28.86 -3.22 -11.27
CA ALA A 154 28.59 -3.19 -12.70
C ALA A 154 27.16 -2.70 -12.95
N ILE A 155 27.00 -1.79 -13.92
CA ILE A 155 25.69 -1.29 -14.33
C ILE A 155 24.93 -2.43 -15.02
N ILE A 156 23.73 -2.72 -14.51
CA ILE A 156 22.81 -3.69 -15.10
C ILE A 156 21.62 -3.00 -15.79
N GLU A 157 21.25 -1.80 -15.34
CA GLU A 157 20.20 -0.99 -15.96
C GLU A 157 20.56 0.49 -15.95
N ASN A 158 20.15 1.18 -17.02
CA ASN A 158 20.14 2.62 -17.12
C ASN A 158 18.80 3.06 -17.74
N THR A 159 17.98 3.72 -16.93
CA THR A 159 16.62 4.13 -17.26
C THR A 159 16.57 5.62 -17.52
N THR A 160 15.96 6.01 -18.64
CA THR A 160 15.77 7.40 -19.04
C THR A 160 14.28 7.70 -19.14
N TYR A 161 13.85 8.77 -18.47
CA TYR A 161 12.45 9.19 -18.44
C TYR A 161 12.20 10.48 -19.23
N SER A 162 10.99 10.64 -19.77
CA SER A 162 10.45 11.94 -20.16
C SER A 162 10.14 12.79 -18.92
N PRO A 163 9.92 14.11 -19.05
CA PRO A 163 9.61 14.95 -17.90
C PRO A 163 8.38 14.51 -17.10
N TYR A 164 7.43 13.79 -17.72
CA TYR A 164 6.23 13.29 -17.06
C TYR A 164 6.35 11.81 -16.66
N GLY A 165 7.52 11.20 -16.80
CA GLY A 165 7.79 9.84 -16.34
C GLY A 165 7.59 8.73 -17.37
N GLU A 166 7.40 9.06 -18.65
CA GLU A 166 7.37 8.04 -19.70
C GLU A 166 8.77 7.44 -19.85
N ILE A 167 8.89 6.11 -19.87
CA ILE A 167 10.18 5.44 -20.01
C ILE A 167 10.61 5.49 -21.47
N ILE A 168 11.67 6.24 -21.76
CA ILE A 168 12.26 6.39 -23.09
C ILE A 168 13.19 5.20 -23.40
N ALA A 169 13.92 4.72 -22.38
CA ALA A 169 14.82 3.58 -22.46
C ALA A 169 15.04 2.97 -21.07
N GLY A 170 15.28 1.66 -20.99
CA GLY A 170 15.48 0.93 -19.71
C GLY A 170 14.17 0.56 -19.02
N GLY A 171 14.18 0.54 -17.68
CA GLY A 171 13.00 0.40 -16.82
C GLY A 171 12.34 -0.98 -16.85
N GLN A 172 13.13 -2.05 -16.75
CA GLN A 172 12.67 -3.44 -16.74
C GLN A 172 13.23 -4.24 -15.54
N GLU A 173 14.28 -3.76 -14.87
CA GLU A 173 14.93 -4.49 -13.78
C GLU A 173 14.30 -4.23 -12.40
N SER A 174 13.78 -3.03 -12.16
CA SER A 174 13.02 -2.70 -10.96
C SER A 174 11.52 -2.63 -11.24
N ARG A 175 10.73 -2.90 -10.20
CA ARG A 175 9.30 -2.58 -10.20
C ARG A 175 9.05 -1.10 -9.90
N LYS A 176 9.98 -0.42 -9.21
CA LYS A 176 9.85 0.97 -8.77
C LYS A 176 10.70 1.85 -9.67
N ASP A 177 10.03 2.71 -10.43
CA ASP A 177 10.61 3.50 -11.50
C ASP A 177 10.51 5.00 -11.18
N TYR A 178 9.72 5.74 -11.94
CA TYR A 178 9.59 7.19 -11.86
C TYR A 178 9.11 7.65 -10.48
N THR A 179 9.87 8.52 -9.83
CA THR A 179 9.62 9.00 -8.46
C THR A 179 9.41 7.88 -7.42
N GLY A 180 9.99 6.70 -7.66
CA GLY A 180 9.85 5.52 -6.80
C GLY A 180 8.47 4.84 -6.86
N LYS A 181 7.67 5.13 -7.89
CA LYS A 181 6.34 4.53 -8.09
C LYS A 181 6.40 3.26 -8.90
N GLU A 182 5.44 2.38 -8.67
CA GLU A 182 5.38 1.12 -9.40
C GLU A 182 4.86 1.36 -10.80
N PHE A 183 5.63 0.98 -11.82
CA PHE A 183 5.17 1.01 -13.19
C PHE A 183 4.57 -0.35 -13.57
N ASP A 184 3.33 -0.34 -14.05
CA ASP A 184 2.71 -1.53 -14.59
C ASP A 184 2.88 -1.55 -16.11
N LEU A 185 3.85 -2.34 -16.59
CA LEU A 185 4.17 -2.43 -18.01
C LEU A 185 2.98 -2.90 -18.87
N GLY A 186 2.07 -3.71 -18.32
CA GLY A 186 0.89 -4.19 -19.05
C GLY A 186 -0.17 -3.11 -19.24
N LEU A 187 -0.20 -2.13 -18.35
CA LEU A 187 -1.16 -1.02 -18.41
C LEU A 187 -0.56 0.29 -18.93
N GLU A 188 0.76 0.43 -18.86
CA GLU A 188 1.52 1.66 -19.07
C GLU A 188 1.09 2.78 -18.11
N GLU A 189 0.82 2.39 -16.85
CA GLU A 189 0.35 3.27 -15.78
C GLU A 189 1.20 3.08 -14.53
N TYR A 190 1.35 4.15 -13.76
CA TYR A 190 2.00 4.13 -12.46
C TYR A 190 0.97 4.04 -11.34
N ASP A 191 1.25 3.22 -10.33
CA ASP A 191 0.51 3.21 -9.07
C ASP A 191 1.11 4.24 -8.10
N PHE A 192 0.38 5.32 -7.86
CA PHE A 192 0.72 6.35 -6.87
C PHE A 192 0.08 6.09 -5.50
N GLY A 193 -0.64 4.99 -5.33
CA GLY A 193 -1.39 4.64 -4.12
C GLY A 193 -2.86 5.04 -4.26
N ALA A 194 -3.16 6.33 -4.17
CA ALA A 194 -4.54 6.81 -4.24
C ALA A 194 -5.14 6.83 -5.66
N ARG A 195 -4.28 6.98 -6.66
CA ARG A 195 -4.64 7.18 -8.07
C ARG A 195 -3.66 6.47 -8.99
N MET A 196 -4.16 5.99 -10.12
CA MET A 196 -3.30 5.56 -11.23
C MET A 196 -2.92 6.77 -12.08
N TYR A 197 -1.68 6.79 -12.54
CA TYR A 197 -1.10 7.90 -13.30
C TYR A 197 -0.63 7.44 -14.67
N LYS A 198 -1.03 8.16 -15.71
CA LYS A 198 -0.66 7.86 -17.09
C LYS A 198 0.38 8.86 -17.58
N ALA A 199 1.63 8.41 -17.59
CA ALA A 199 2.78 9.26 -17.89
C ALA A 199 2.77 9.82 -19.32
N GLU A 200 2.26 9.07 -20.28
CA GLU A 200 2.07 9.50 -21.68
C GLU A 200 1.23 10.81 -21.76
N TRP A 201 0.24 10.96 -20.88
CA TRP A 201 -0.64 12.13 -20.86
C TRP A 201 -0.23 13.18 -19.84
N GLY A 202 0.60 12.81 -18.86
CA GLY A 202 0.92 13.66 -17.72
C GLY A 202 -0.26 13.87 -16.76
N LEU A 203 -1.21 12.93 -16.70
CA LEU A 203 -2.46 13.04 -15.96
C LEU A 203 -2.77 11.80 -15.12
N PHE A 204 -3.42 12.03 -13.98
CA PHE A 204 -4.07 10.96 -13.23
C PHE A 204 -5.34 10.49 -13.93
N THR A 205 -5.68 9.21 -13.77
CA THR A 205 -6.91 8.61 -14.35
C THR A 205 -8.15 8.88 -13.50
N LYS A 206 -7.97 9.49 -12.32
CA LYS A 206 -9.03 9.79 -11.35
C LYS A 206 -8.86 11.20 -10.81
N ALA A 207 -9.99 11.91 -10.63
CA ALA A 207 -9.99 13.20 -9.95
C ALA A 207 -9.55 13.05 -8.49
N ASP A 208 -8.63 13.92 -8.07
CA ASP A 208 -8.16 14.04 -6.69
C ASP A 208 -9.31 14.20 -5.70
N SER A 209 -9.36 13.49 -4.57
CA SER A 209 -10.42 13.73 -3.57
C SER A 209 -10.25 15.06 -2.82
N ILE A 210 -9.06 15.66 -2.87
CA ILE A 210 -8.74 16.90 -2.18
C ILE A 210 -8.36 18.02 -3.16
N ILE A 211 -8.33 19.26 -2.66
CA ILE A 211 -7.68 20.39 -3.31
C ILE A 211 -6.48 20.72 -2.43
N PRO A 212 -5.24 20.42 -2.87
CA PRO A 212 -4.05 20.53 -2.01
C PRO A 212 -3.80 21.94 -1.48
N ASP A 213 -4.13 22.96 -2.28
CA ASP A 213 -4.00 24.36 -1.91
C ASP A 213 -5.13 25.20 -2.54
N PRO A 214 -6.16 25.60 -1.76
CA PRO A 214 -7.26 26.42 -2.24
C PRO A 214 -6.86 27.82 -2.73
N PHE A 215 -5.66 28.30 -2.39
CA PHE A 215 -5.17 29.62 -2.80
C PHE A 215 -4.33 29.55 -4.08
N GLU A 216 -4.04 28.36 -4.58
CA GLU A 216 -3.32 28.14 -5.83
C GLU A 216 -4.28 27.70 -6.94
N PRO A 217 -4.57 28.55 -7.95
CA PRO A 217 -5.47 28.21 -9.04
C PRO A 217 -5.11 26.91 -9.78
N GLN A 218 -3.81 26.57 -9.89
CA GLN A 218 -3.40 25.32 -10.51
C GLN A 218 -3.84 24.07 -9.74
N ALA A 219 -4.05 24.16 -8.42
CA ALA A 219 -4.48 23.03 -7.59
C ALA A 219 -5.96 22.62 -7.85
N PHE A 220 -6.74 23.47 -8.52
CA PHE A 220 -8.12 23.15 -8.90
C PHE A 220 -8.21 22.18 -10.08
N ASN A 221 -7.12 21.95 -10.82
CA ASN A 221 -7.06 20.85 -11.78
C ASN A 221 -6.79 19.53 -11.04
N ARG A 222 -7.87 18.85 -10.66
CA ARG A 222 -7.87 17.59 -9.89
C ARG A 222 -7.25 16.39 -10.63
N TYR A 223 -6.84 16.52 -11.89
CA TYR A 223 -6.14 15.46 -12.63
C TYR A 223 -4.65 15.77 -12.85
N SER A 224 -4.23 17.00 -12.55
CA SER A 224 -2.86 17.43 -12.83
C SER A 224 -1.85 16.71 -11.94
N TYR A 225 -0.73 16.32 -12.53
CA TYR A 225 0.42 15.81 -11.80
C TYR A 225 1.40 16.94 -11.48
N ALA A 226 1.92 16.95 -10.26
CA ALA A 226 3.05 17.80 -9.85
C ALA A 226 2.87 19.29 -10.20
N LYS A 227 1.64 19.83 -10.09
CA LYS A 227 1.31 21.23 -10.46
C LYS A 227 1.68 21.58 -11.92
N ASN A 228 1.72 20.60 -12.82
CA ASN A 228 2.25 20.71 -14.17
C ASN A 228 3.72 21.16 -14.24
N ASN A 229 4.50 20.94 -13.18
CA ASN A 229 5.94 21.18 -13.15
C ASN A 229 6.66 19.94 -12.54
N PRO A 230 6.67 18.83 -13.28
CA PRO A 230 7.23 17.55 -12.81
C PRO A 230 8.77 17.57 -12.73
N PHE A 231 9.43 18.65 -13.16
CA PHE A 231 10.86 18.82 -12.97
C PHE A 231 11.23 19.19 -11.53
N ARG A 232 10.31 19.85 -10.82
CA ARG A 232 10.52 20.36 -9.45
C ARG A 232 9.70 19.61 -8.41
N TYR A 233 8.47 19.23 -8.76
CA TYR A 233 7.54 18.65 -7.81
C TYR A 233 7.33 17.17 -8.09
N ILE A 234 7.10 16.41 -7.02
CA ILE A 234 6.66 15.02 -7.04
C ILE A 234 5.34 14.88 -6.28
N ASP A 235 4.61 13.79 -6.51
CA ASP A 235 3.42 13.43 -5.74
C ASP A 235 3.68 12.09 -5.00
N PRO A 236 3.90 12.09 -3.67
CA PRO A 236 4.26 10.88 -2.94
C PRO A 236 3.11 9.91 -2.66
N ASP A 237 1.85 10.36 -2.67
CA ASP A 237 0.71 9.55 -2.25
C ASP A 237 -0.45 9.55 -3.26
N GLY A 238 -0.28 10.31 -4.35
CA GLY A 238 -1.33 10.55 -5.32
C GLY A 238 -2.39 11.50 -4.79
N PHE A 239 -2.09 12.39 -3.85
CA PHE A 239 -3.01 13.45 -3.38
C PHE A 239 -2.38 14.84 -3.41
N ALA A 240 -1.10 14.98 -3.07
CA ALA A 240 -0.48 16.28 -2.97
C ALA A 240 0.94 16.31 -3.51
N TYR A 241 1.27 17.44 -4.15
CA TYR A 241 2.61 17.67 -4.65
C TYR A 241 3.51 18.26 -3.55
N CYS A 242 4.78 17.84 -3.51
CA CYS A 242 5.83 18.42 -2.69
C CYS A 242 7.06 18.75 -3.54
N ASP A 243 7.89 19.66 -3.05
CA ASP A 243 9.16 20.02 -3.69
C ASP A 243 10.19 18.91 -3.47
N ALA A 244 10.72 18.36 -4.56
CA ALA A 244 11.67 17.25 -4.52
C ALA A 244 12.97 17.60 -3.78
N VAL A 245 13.36 18.88 -3.76
CA VAL A 245 14.62 19.35 -3.17
C VAL A 245 14.46 19.71 -1.69
N GLN A 246 13.31 20.28 -1.31
CA GLN A 246 13.03 20.66 0.08
C GLN A 246 12.51 19.49 0.92
N GLY A 247 12.15 18.37 0.27
CA GLY A 247 11.63 17.18 0.91
C GLY A 247 10.12 17.26 1.17
N CYS A 248 9.49 16.10 1.31
CA CYS A 248 8.06 15.98 1.59
C CYS A 248 7.88 15.85 3.10
N VAL A 249 7.37 16.89 3.76
CA VAL A 249 7.08 16.84 5.20
C VAL A 249 5.75 16.13 5.40
N GLN A 250 5.79 14.93 5.99
CA GLN A 250 4.58 14.27 6.50
C GLN A 250 4.10 15.01 7.75
N LEU A 251 2.99 15.73 7.66
CA LEU A 251 2.27 16.17 8.85
C LEU A 251 1.32 15.04 9.28
N VAL A 252 1.63 14.42 10.42
CA VAL A 252 0.71 13.47 11.06
C VAL A 252 -0.40 14.29 11.70
N ASP A 253 -1.61 14.23 11.16
CA ASP A 253 -2.78 14.80 11.82
C ASP A 253 -3.15 13.95 13.06
N VAL A 254 -3.63 14.60 14.12
CA VAL A 254 -3.98 13.99 15.42
C VAL A 254 -5.19 13.03 15.29
N SER A 255 -5.79 12.94 14.10
CA SER A 255 -6.85 12.02 13.71
C SER A 255 -6.36 10.66 13.18
N GLY A 256 -5.06 10.46 12.98
CA GLY A 256 -4.50 9.18 12.51
C GLY A 256 -4.58 8.95 11.00
N GLY A 257 -4.99 9.97 10.23
CA GLY A 257 -4.75 10.03 8.78
C GLY A 257 -3.37 10.65 8.51
N VAL A 258 -2.52 9.97 7.75
CA VAL A 258 -1.31 10.57 7.20
C VAL A 258 -1.71 11.26 5.90
N HIS A 259 -1.67 12.58 5.86
CA HIS A 259 -1.83 13.36 4.64
C HIS A 259 -0.58 14.23 4.47
N THR A 260 0.02 14.20 3.28
CA THR A 260 1.11 15.13 2.95
C THR A 260 0.50 16.53 2.72
N SER A 261 0.94 17.52 3.49
CA SER A 261 0.60 18.92 3.22
C SER A 261 1.68 19.54 2.35
N GLY A 262 1.28 20.46 1.45
CA GLY A 262 2.17 21.20 0.56
C GLY A 262 3.27 22.02 1.27
N PRO A 263 4.12 22.73 0.51
CA PRO A 263 5.34 23.34 1.04
C PRO A 263 5.06 24.40 2.11
N LEU A 264 5.54 24.16 3.33
CA LEU A 264 5.74 25.21 4.32
C LEU A 264 7.01 25.97 3.92
N THR A 265 6.85 27.22 3.51
CA THR A 265 7.97 28.15 3.33
C THR A 265 8.56 28.46 4.71
N LEU A 266 9.71 27.88 5.02
CA LEU A 266 10.52 28.33 6.15
C LEU A 266 11.33 29.54 5.68
N GLU A 267 10.82 30.75 5.94
CA GLU A 267 11.69 31.93 5.96
C GLU A 267 12.69 31.76 7.10
N GLU A 268 13.98 31.85 6.77
CA GLU A 268 15.06 31.94 7.75
C GLU A 268 14.91 33.24 8.54
N GLY A 269 14.34 33.17 9.74
CA GLY A 269 14.26 34.34 10.60
C GLY A 269 13.44 34.13 11.87
N GLU A 270 14.15 34.13 12.99
CA GLU A 270 13.66 34.39 14.36
C GLU A 270 12.96 33.25 15.12
N LEU A 271 13.64 32.85 16.21
CA LEU A 271 13.07 32.16 17.36
C LEU A 271 11.95 33.05 17.95
N GLY A 272 10.69 32.66 17.74
CA GLY A 272 9.51 33.36 18.26
C GLY A 272 8.43 32.38 18.71
N GLU A 273 7.76 32.74 19.81
CA GLU A 273 6.83 31.97 20.63
C GLU A 273 5.70 31.22 19.90
N TYR A 274 5.29 30.09 20.50
CA TYR A 274 4.02 29.42 20.25
C TYR A 274 2.86 30.44 20.35
N SER A 275 2.24 30.76 19.22
CA SER A 275 0.93 31.42 19.18
C SER A 275 -0.13 30.38 18.90
N GLU A 276 -0.96 30.11 19.91
CA GLU A 276 -2.24 29.41 19.76
C GLU A 276 -3.09 30.12 18.69
N TYR A 277 -3.45 29.43 17.61
CA TYR A 277 -4.48 29.90 16.68
C TYR A 277 -5.81 29.23 17.01
N ASN A 278 -6.74 30.07 17.48
CA ASN A 278 -8.07 29.70 17.91
C ASN A 278 -8.96 29.19 16.76
N GLY A 279 -9.54 28.02 16.99
CA GLY A 279 -10.94 27.64 16.74
C GLY A 279 -11.65 28.16 15.47
N TYR A 280 -11.74 27.30 14.47
CA TYR A 280 -12.96 27.10 13.70
C TYR A 280 -13.21 25.60 13.55
N GLU A 281 -14.25 25.09 14.22
CA GLU A 281 -14.75 23.72 14.04
C GLU A 281 -15.26 23.55 12.61
N TYR A 282 -14.56 22.74 11.81
CA TYR A 282 -15.12 22.19 10.57
C TYR A 282 -15.98 20.98 10.95
N ASN A 283 -17.28 21.12 10.78
CA ASN A 283 -18.27 20.09 11.11
C ASN A 283 -18.66 19.36 9.80
N PRO A 284 -18.17 18.13 9.54
CA PRO A 284 -18.55 17.38 8.34
C PRO A 284 -20.01 16.91 8.44
N PRO A 285 -20.82 17.04 7.37
CA PRO A 285 -22.21 16.57 7.35
C PRO A 285 -22.24 15.06 7.09
N TRP A 286 -21.86 14.28 8.09
CA TRP A 286 -22.32 12.90 8.26
C TRP A 286 -22.14 12.54 9.73
N SER A 287 -23.19 12.78 10.51
CA SER A 287 -23.39 12.07 11.76
C SER A 287 -23.47 10.58 11.45
N VAL A 288 -22.66 9.80 12.17
CA VAL A 288 -22.72 8.33 12.13
C VAL A 288 -24.05 7.88 12.73
N ASP A 289 -25.08 7.80 11.90
CA ASP A 289 -26.25 7.01 12.23
C ASP A 289 -25.89 5.54 12.05
N LYS A 290 -26.08 4.78 13.13
CA LYS A 290 -25.81 3.35 13.23
C LYS A 290 -26.39 2.60 12.03
N ALA A 291 -25.54 1.94 11.24
CA ALA A 291 -25.99 0.99 10.23
C ALA A 291 -26.67 -0.23 10.90
N PRO A 292 -27.83 -0.71 10.39
CA PRO A 292 -28.55 -1.83 10.98
C PRO A 292 -27.86 -3.18 10.71
N GLU A 293 -27.91 -4.04 11.72
CA GLU A 293 -27.48 -5.44 11.68
C GLU A 293 -28.22 -6.24 10.59
N GLY A 294 -27.46 -6.95 9.75
CA GLY A 294 -27.98 -8.08 8.97
C GLY A 294 -27.63 -8.09 7.48
N LYS A 295 -26.38 -8.40 7.11
CA LYS A 295 -26.01 -8.83 5.73
C LYS A 295 -24.90 -9.90 5.67
N ASN A 296 -24.89 -10.86 6.60
CA ASN A 296 -23.94 -11.99 6.58
C ASN A 296 -24.51 -13.29 5.95
N GLN A 297 -25.54 -13.20 5.11
CA GLN A 297 -26.14 -14.38 4.46
C GLN A 297 -25.92 -14.46 2.94
N PHE A 298 -25.54 -13.37 2.28
CA PHE A 298 -25.28 -13.38 0.83
C PHE A 298 -23.89 -13.97 0.51
N TRP A 299 -22.88 -13.65 1.33
CA TRP A 299 -21.50 -14.10 1.11
C TRP A 299 -21.26 -15.60 1.38
N ASN A 300 -22.03 -16.22 2.26
CA ASN A 300 -21.90 -17.65 2.55
C ASN A 300 -22.53 -18.56 1.46
N GLN A 301 -23.44 -18.01 0.65
CA GLN A 301 -24.09 -18.76 -0.44
C GLN A 301 -23.21 -18.76 -1.71
N LEU A 302 -22.55 -17.63 -2.02
CA LEU A 302 -21.73 -17.49 -3.23
C LEU A 302 -20.42 -18.30 -3.18
N VAL A 303 -19.83 -18.47 -1.98
CA VAL A 303 -18.61 -19.26 -1.77
C VAL A 303 -18.91 -20.77 -1.73
N GLY A 304 -20.15 -21.16 -1.40
CA GLY A 304 -20.58 -22.58 -1.41
C GLY A 304 -20.87 -23.13 -2.81
N ASP A 305 -21.43 -22.30 -3.70
CA ASP A 305 -21.89 -22.76 -5.01
C ASP A 305 -20.75 -22.87 -6.05
N LEU A 306 -19.60 -22.24 -5.81
CA LEU A 306 -18.40 -22.37 -6.67
C LEU A 306 -17.67 -23.72 -6.52
N PHE A 307 -17.83 -24.42 -5.38
CA PHE A 307 -17.17 -25.71 -5.15
C PHE A 307 -17.93 -26.93 -5.68
N THR A 308 -19.17 -26.74 -6.16
CA THR A 308 -19.98 -27.84 -6.72
C THR A 308 -19.82 -27.99 -8.25
N ALA A 309 -19.11 -27.07 -8.91
CA ALA A 309 -18.97 -27.04 -10.37
C ALA A 309 -17.78 -27.84 -10.96
N ILE A 310 -16.93 -28.47 -10.13
CA ILE A 310 -15.69 -29.14 -10.59
C ILE A 310 -15.65 -30.65 -10.28
N GLY A 311 -16.80 -31.31 -10.22
CA GLY A 311 -16.94 -32.72 -10.63
C GLY A 311 -16.01 -33.78 -10.01
N PHE A 312 -15.52 -33.61 -8.78
CA PHE A 312 -14.78 -34.66 -8.06
C PHE A 312 -15.71 -35.37 -7.06
N SER A 313 -16.13 -36.57 -7.41
CA SER A 313 -16.78 -37.52 -6.50
C SER A 313 -15.70 -38.31 -5.75
N LEU A 314 -15.60 -38.12 -4.43
CA LEU A 314 -14.85 -39.01 -3.55
C LEU A 314 -15.82 -39.86 -2.74
N SER A 315 -15.94 -41.10 -3.19
CA SER A 315 -16.58 -42.23 -2.53
C SER A 315 -16.06 -42.40 -1.10
N THR A 316 -16.99 -42.40 -0.14
CA THR A 316 -16.73 -42.71 1.26
C THR A 316 -16.65 -44.21 1.50
N SER A 317 -15.50 -44.72 1.94
CA SER A 317 -15.43 -45.92 2.79
C SER A 317 -14.27 -45.82 3.78
N PRO A 318 -14.42 -46.32 5.03
CA PRO A 318 -13.47 -46.08 6.10
C PRO A 318 -12.34 -47.12 6.05
N PHE A 319 -11.11 -46.68 5.80
CA PHE A 319 -9.92 -47.49 6.05
C PHE A 319 -9.29 -47.06 7.37
N SER A 320 -9.26 -47.98 8.33
CA SER A 320 -8.56 -47.80 9.61
C SER A 320 -7.08 -48.11 9.41
N PHE A 321 -6.21 -47.10 9.57
CA PHE A 321 -4.78 -47.32 9.78
C PHE A 321 -4.41 -46.93 11.21
N THR A 322 -4.21 -47.94 12.04
CA THR A 322 -3.60 -47.82 13.35
C THR A 322 -2.11 -47.51 13.21
N GLY A 323 -1.69 -46.36 13.76
CA GLY A 323 -0.40 -46.25 14.46
C GLY A 323 0.78 -45.67 13.66
N ARG A 324 0.94 -44.35 13.72
CA ARG A 324 2.04 -43.69 14.46
C ARG A 324 1.80 -42.18 14.44
N THR A 325 1.56 -41.60 15.60
CA THR A 325 1.56 -40.16 15.83
C THR A 325 2.96 -39.61 15.56
N SER A 326 3.19 -39.06 14.37
CA SER A 326 4.24 -38.06 14.21
C SER A 326 3.69 -36.75 14.79
N ILE A 327 3.96 -36.54 16.08
CA ILE A 327 3.86 -35.22 16.68
C ILE A 327 4.79 -34.33 15.84
N ALA A 328 4.22 -33.37 15.11
CA ALA A 328 5.02 -32.33 14.48
C ALA A 328 5.93 -31.73 15.55
N PRO A 329 7.23 -31.49 15.26
CA PRO A 329 8.10 -30.89 16.25
C PRO A 329 7.46 -29.58 16.76
N PRO A 330 7.49 -29.32 18.09
CA PRO A 330 6.90 -28.12 18.66
C PRO A 330 7.47 -26.89 17.94
N LYS A 331 6.61 -25.93 17.61
CA LYS A 331 7.03 -24.65 17.04
C LYS A 331 7.98 -23.98 18.06
N PRO A 332 9.07 -23.32 17.62
CA PRO A 332 9.94 -22.58 18.53
C PRO A 332 9.12 -21.63 19.43
N GLY A 333 9.25 -21.75 20.76
CA GLY A 333 8.48 -20.96 21.75
C GLY A 333 7.26 -21.66 22.37
N ASP A 334 6.91 -22.87 21.93
CA ASP A 334 5.78 -23.64 22.48
C ASP A 334 5.96 -24.04 23.96
N ASP A 335 7.20 -24.16 24.43
CA ASP A 335 7.53 -24.41 25.83
C ASP A 335 7.17 -23.21 26.72
N VAL A 336 7.50 -22.00 26.28
CA VAL A 336 7.14 -20.74 26.95
C VAL A 336 5.61 -20.57 27.01
N LEU A 337 4.93 -20.89 25.92
CA LEU A 337 3.48 -20.78 25.80
C LEU A 337 2.73 -21.85 26.62
N SER A 338 3.24 -23.08 26.64
CA SER A 338 2.75 -24.16 27.50
C SER A 338 2.89 -23.83 28.99
N GLU A 339 3.95 -23.11 29.35
CA GLU A 339 4.13 -22.66 30.73
C GLU A 339 3.24 -21.44 31.07
N ALA A 340 3.05 -20.52 30.12
CA ALA A 340 2.15 -19.38 30.25
C ALA A 340 0.68 -19.80 30.38
N SER A 341 0.23 -20.86 29.71
CA SER A 341 -1.13 -21.38 29.85
C SER A 341 -1.40 -21.98 31.24
N LYS A 342 -0.37 -22.49 31.92
CA LYS A 342 -0.48 -23.00 33.30
C LYS A 342 -0.45 -21.85 34.32
N LYS A 343 0.53 -20.94 34.17
CA LYS A 343 0.78 -19.86 35.15
C LYS A 343 -0.20 -18.69 35.02
N GLY A 344 -0.60 -18.32 33.80
CA GLY A 344 -1.36 -17.09 33.55
C GLY A 344 -0.52 -15.83 33.78
N PHE A 345 -1.15 -14.75 34.24
CA PHE A 345 -0.47 -13.51 34.61
C PHE A 345 0.43 -13.69 35.85
N SER A 346 1.47 -12.88 35.98
CA SER A 346 2.47 -13.01 37.06
C SER A 346 1.96 -12.59 38.45
N SER A 347 0.83 -11.89 38.54
CA SER A 347 0.15 -11.55 39.81
C SER A 347 -1.34 -11.29 39.59
N ASP A 348 -2.12 -11.43 40.66
CA ASP A 348 -3.56 -11.14 40.65
C ASP A 348 -3.83 -9.64 40.36
N GLU A 349 -2.99 -8.74 40.87
CA GLU A 349 -3.10 -7.30 40.61
C GLU A 349 -2.99 -6.97 39.12
N LEU A 350 -2.03 -7.57 38.41
CA LEU A 350 -1.86 -7.38 36.97
C LEU A 350 -3.02 -7.98 36.17
N LEU A 351 -3.49 -9.16 36.58
CA LEU A 351 -4.67 -9.79 35.98
C LEU A 351 -5.91 -8.89 36.13
N GLN A 352 -6.16 -8.36 37.32
CA GLN A 352 -7.29 -7.45 37.56
C GLN A 352 -7.17 -6.16 36.75
N LYS A 353 -5.97 -5.58 36.65
CA LYS A 353 -5.72 -4.39 35.83
C LYS A 353 -5.98 -4.65 34.34
N HIS A 354 -5.52 -5.77 33.82
CA HIS A 354 -5.76 -6.16 32.42
C HIS A 354 -7.23 -6.45 32.15
N PHE A 355 -7.89 -7.18 33.05
CA PHE A 355 -9.33 -7.41 32.97
C PHE A 355 -10.12 -6.10 32.95
N ALA A 356 -9.84 -5.18 33.87
CA ALA A 356 -10.54 -3.89 33.94
C ALA A 356 -10.42 -3.08 32.64
N LYS A 357 -9.27 -3.20 31.95
CA LYS A 357 -8.99 -2.48 30.71
C LYS A 357 -9.60 -3.14 29.47
N HIS A 358 -9.62 -4.47 29.40
CA HIS A 358 -9.89 -5.20 28.15
C HIS A 358 -11.13 -6.09 28.18
N LYS A 359 -11.81 -6.25 29.32
CA LYS A 359 -13.00 -7.13 29.45
C LYS A 359 -14.08 -6.90 28.38
N ASP A 360 -14.29 -5.64 27.99
CA ASP A 360 -15.36 -5.25 27.06
C ASP A 360 -15.04 -5.63 25.61
N GLU A 361 -13.77 -5.79 25.25
CA GLU A 361 -13.33 -6.24 23.92
C GLU A 361 -13.72 -7.70 23.61
N PHE A 362 -13.95 -8.48 24.66
CA PHE A 362 -14.32 -9.89 24.59
C PHE A 362 -15.71 -10.18 25.14
N GLY A 363 -16.37 -9.20 25.76
CA GLY A 363 -17.64 -9.39 26.46
C GLY A 363 -17.54 -10.24 27.73
N PHE A 364 -16.37 -10.31 28.38
CA PHE A 364 -16.20 -11.10 29.61
C PHE A 364 -16.76 -10.36 30.84
N LYS A 365 -17.49 -11.08 31.69
CA LYS A 365 -18.13 -10.50 32.89
C LYS A 365 -17.32 -10.73 34.16
N THR A 366 -16.38 -11.67 34.16
CA THR A 366 -15.59 -12.05 35.34
C THR A 366 -14.11 -12.16 35.01
N VAL A 367 -13.27 -11.84 35.99
CA VAL A 367 -11.80 -11.99 35.89
C VAL A 367 -11.43 -13.43 35.50
N LYS A 368 -12.13 -14.42 36.04
CA LYS A 368 -11.91 -15.85 35.77
C LYS A 368 -12.16 -16.22 34.30
N GLN A 369 -13.16 -15.63 33.65
CA GLN A 369 -13.41 -15.86 32.21
C GLN A 369 -12.27 -15.32 31.35
N TYR A 370 -11.78 -14.13 31.68
CA TYR A 370 -10.68 -13.49 30.96
C TYR A 370 -9.36 -14.25 31.16
N ASP A 371 -9.03 -14.67 32.39
CA ASP A 371 -7.83 -15.47 32.68
C ASP A 371 -7.88 -16.84 31.96
N ASN A 372 -9.02 -17.52 31.99
CA ASN A 372 -9.19 -18.78 31.27
C ASN A 372 -9.02 -18.60 29.76
N ALA A 373 -9.58 -17.54 29.17
CA ALA A 373 -9.43 -17.26 27.74
C ALA A 373 -7.97 -16.97 27.37
N ALA A 374 -7.27 -16.15 28.16
CA ALA A 374 -5.86 -15.87 27.95
C ALA A 374 -5.00 -17.14 28.00
N LYS A 375 -5.27 -18.03 28.96
CA LYS A 375 -4.59 -19.33 29.10
C LYS A 375 -4.91 -20.28 27.95
N SER A 376 -6.17 -20.39 27.55
CA SER A 376 -6.59 -21.20 26.41
C SER A 376 -5.96 -20.70 25.10
N PHE A 377 -5.89 -19.39 24.91
CA PHE A 377 -5.25 -18.79 23.75
C PHE A 377 -3.74 -19.06 23.74
N ALA A 378 -3.07 -18.94 24.90
CA ALA A 378 -1.66 -19.25 25.04
C ALA A 378 -1.32 -20.69 24.62
N SER A 379 -2.18 -21.69 24.90
CA SER A 379 -1.97 -23.10 24.52
C SER A 379 -2.76 -23.56 23.29
N SER A 380 -3.30 -22.64 22.49
CA SER A 380 -4.10 -23.04 21.32
C SER A 380 -3.22 -23.68 20.24
N ASN A 381 -3.68 -24.80 19.68
CA ASN A 381 -3.01 -25.52 18.58
C ASN A 381 -3.57 -25.14 17.20
N ASN A 382 -4.35 -24.06 17.10
CA ASN A 382 -4.85 -23.60 15.81
C ASN A 382 -3.68 -23.18 14.89
N ALA A 383 -3.63 -23.77 13.71
CA ALA A 383 -2.58 -23.56 12.70
C ALA A 383 -2.53 -22.10 12.22
N ASP A 384 -3.66 -21.39 12.25
CA ASP A 384 -3.81 -20.00 11.77
C ASP A 384 -3.28 -18.96 12.78
N ILE A 385 -2.93 -19.39 14.01
CA ILE A 385 -2.35 -18.49 15.00
C ILE A 385 -0.88 -18.25 14.65
N GLN A 386 -0.56 -16.98 14.41
CA GLN A 386 0.80 -16.51 14.17
C GLN A 386 1.58 -16.40 15.47
N GLN A 387 2.89 -16.64 15.38
CA GLN A 387 3.81 -16.65 16.51
C GLN A 387 5.14 -16.01 16.14
N TYR A 388 5.68 -15.18 17.04
CA TYR A 388 6.99 -14.56 16.88
C TYR A 388 7.74 -14.57 18.21
N ILE A 389 9.05 -14.89 18.18
CA ILE A 389 9.92 -14.85 19.36
C ILE A 389 10.80 -13.62 19.26
N ARG A 390 10.71 -12.73 20.25
CA ARG A 390 11.62 -11.58 20.36
C ARG A 390 13.02 -12.01 20.76
N PRO A 391 14.07 -11.20 20.49
CA PRO A 391 15.44 -11.48 20.95
C PRO A 391 15.57 -11.68 22.46
N ASN A 392 14.66 -11.11 23.26
CA ASN A 392 14.62 -11.29 24.72
C ASN A 392 13.94 -12.61 25.19
N GLY A 393 13.48 -13.44 24.25
CA GLY A 393 12.79 -14.71 24.48
C GLY A 393 11.30 -14.57 24.80
N ASP A 394 10.72 -13.37 24.76
CA ASP A 394 9.27 -13.21 24.88
C ASP A 394 8.59 -13.71 23.59
N VAL A 395 7.44 -14.38 23.74
CA VAL A 395 6.69 -14.99 22.63
C VAL A 395 5.39 -14.22 22.41
N LEU A 396 5.20 -13.73 21.19
CA LEU A 396 4.00 -13.04 20.75
C LEU A 396 3.10 -14.03 20.02
N ARG A 397 1.79 -13.95 20.24
CA ARG A 397 0.78 -14.67 19.47
C ARG A 397 -0.28 -13.73 18.95
N TYR A 398 -0.73 -13.98 17.72
CA TYR A 398 -1.87 -13.28 17.13
C TYR A 398 -2.77 -14.24 16.34
N ASN A 399 -4.09 -14.14 16.54
CA ASN A 399 -5.09 -14.86 15.76
C ASN A 399 -5.80 -13.89 14.80
N PRO A 400 -5.59 -14.01 13.47
CA PRO A 400 -6.27 -13.18 12.50
C PRO A 400 -7.79 -13.33 12.52
N ALA A 401 -8.31 -14.54 12.79
CA ALA A 401 -9.74 -14.81 12.73
C ALA A 401 -10.53 -14.18 13.89
N SER A 402 -9.95 -14.14 15.09
CA SER A 402 -10.61 -13.59 16.29
C SER A 402 -10.05 -12.24 16.74
N ASN A 403 -9.03 -11.72 16.04
CA ASN A 403 -8.28 -10.53 16.39
C ASN A 403 -7.74 -10.57 17.83
N GLU A 404 -7.26 -11.74 18.28
CA GLU A 404 -6.70 -11.93 19.62
C GLU A 404 -5.19 -11.77 19.59
N PHE A 405 -4.65 -10.98 20.53
CA PHE A 405 -3.20 -10.77 20.68
C PHE A 405 -2.75 -11.11 22.10
N LEU A 406 -1.63 -11.80 22.24
CA LEU A 406 -1.02 -12.16 23.52
C LEU A 406 0.50 -12.03 23.48
N VAL A 407 1.08 -11.61 24.61
CA VAL A 407 2.53 -11.71 24.84
C VAL A 407 2.79 -12.56 26.07
N ALA A 408 3.54 -13.64 25.89
CA ALA A 408 4.10 -14.45 26.96
C ALA A 408 5.55 -14.03 27.21
N SER A 409 5.91 -13.82 28.47
CA SER A 409 7.30 -13.58 28.83
C SER A 409 8.13 -14.85 28.69
N SER A 410 9.43 -14.73 28.40
CA SER A 410 10.39 -15.85 28.44
C SER A 410 10.37 -16.70 29.73
N LYS A 411 9.82 -16.17 30.84
CA LYS A 411 9.60 -16.90 32.10
C LYS A 411 8.31 -17.75 32.15
N GLY A 412 7.53 -17.77 31.07
CA GLY A 412 6.26 -18.47 30.95
C GLY A 412 5.12 -17.81 31.72
N THR A 413 5.01 -16.47 31.70
CA THR A 413 3.85 -15.75 32.28
C THR A 413 3.24 -14.82 31.25
N ILE A 414 1.92 -14.63 31.27
CA ILE A 414 1.21 -13.73 30.36
C ILE A 414 1.48 -12.28 30.78
N ARG A 415 1.99 -11.48 29.85
CA ARG A 415 2.21 -10.03 30.03
C ARG A 415 0.98 -9.22 29.63
N THR A 416 0.31 -9.62 28.55
CA THR A 416 -0.88 -8.94 28.02
C THR A 416 -1.71 -9.89 27.18
N TYR A 417 -3.01 -9.64 27.12
CA TYR A 417 -3.97 -10.35 26.28
C TYR A 417 -5.13 -9.43 25.91
N PHE A 418 -5.34 -9.11 24.64
CA PHE A 418 -6.38 -8.14 24.24
C PHE A 418 -6.70 -8.22 22.74
N LYS A 419 -7.71 -7.47 22.29
CA LYS A 419 -7.99 -7.28 20.86
C LYS A 419 -7.46 -5.93 20.39
N PRO A 420 -6.39 -5.88 19.59
CA PRO A 420 -5.85 -4.62 19.13
C PRO A 420 -6.82 -3.90 18.19
N ARG A 421 -7.00 -2.59 18.42
CA ARG A 421 -7.82 -1.73 17.54
C ARG A 421 -7.29 -1.72 16.10
N ALA A 422 -5.97 -1.70 15.95
CA ALA A 422 -5.28 -1.76 14.66
C ALA A 422 -5.07 -3.20 14.15
N GLY A 423 -5.70 -4.20 14.78
CA GLY A 423 -5.69 -5.58 14.31
C GLY A 423 -4.28 -6.16 14.11
N TYR A 424 -4.08 -6.76 12.94
CA TYR A 424 -2.82 -7.38 12.55
C TYR A 424 -1.64 -6.40 12.53
N SER A 425 -1.88 -5.14 12.14
CA SER A 425 -0.84 -4.11 12.09
C SER A 425 -0.21 -3.85 13.46
N TYR A 426 -0.99 -3.96 14.54
CA TYR A 426 -0.45 -3.89 15.90
C TYR A 426 0.50 -5.05 16.21
N TYR A 427 0.12 -6.28 15.86
CA TYR A 427 0.99 -7.45 16.05
C TYR A 427 2.29 -7.30 15.26
N TYR A 428 2.22 -6.87 14.00
CA TYR A 428 3.38 -6.66 13.14
C TYR A 428 4.34 -5.57 13.66
N GLN A 429 3.83 -4.44 14.13
CA GLN A 429 4.67 -3.42 14.79
C GLN A 429 5.36 -3.97 16.05
N GLN A 430 4.70 -4.86 16.79
CA GLN A 430 5.26 -5.49 17.98
C GLN A 430 6.33 -6.56 17.67
N THR A 431 6.40 -7.07 16.44
CA THR A 431 7.49 -7.95 15.97
C THR A 431 8.69 -7.13 15.50
N ILE A 432 8.48 -6.03 14.74
CA ILE A 432 9.57 -5.17 14.23
C ILE A 432 10.24 -4.36 15.35
N SER A 433 9.48 -3.82 16.30
CA SER A 433 10.05 -3.12 17.46
C SER A 433 10.95 -4.00 18.36
N GLY A 434 10.90 -5.33 18.18
CA GLY A 434 11.81 -6.27 18.81
C GLY A 434 13.22 -6.28 18.20
N GLU A 435 13.39 -5.80 16.97
CA GLU A 435 14.67 -5.79 16.24
C GLU A 435 15.50 -4.51 16.47
N GLU A 436 14.89 -3.42 16.95
CA GLU A 436 15.57 -2.13 17.17
C GLU A 436 16.58 -2.08 18.35
N PHE A 437 17.00 -3.22 18.92
CA PHE A 437 18.01 -3.23 20.01
C PHE A 437 19.35 -3.86 19.66
N ILE A 438 19.68 -3.98 18.37
CA ILE A 438 21.03 -4.35 17.89
C ILE A 438 21.62 -3.25 16.99
N ILE A 439 21.39 -1.97 17.28
CA ILE A 439 22.29 -0.89 16.82
C ILE A 439 22.49 0.13 17.96
N GLY A 440 23.34 -0.23 18.92
CA GLY A 440 24.38 0.66 19.45
C GLY A 440 24.08 2.08 19.96
N ILE A 441 22.85 2.48 20.31
CA ILE A 441 22.61 3.78 20.98
C ILE A 441 21.82 3.59 22.28
N ARG A 442 22.54 3.56 23.40
CA ARG A 442 21.97 3.76 24.74
C ARG A 442 21.34 5.16 24.80
N LYS A 443 20.03 5.26 24.98
CA LYS A 443 19.43 6.49 25.54
C LYS A 443 19.89 6.64 27.00
N PRO A 444 20.26 7.86 27.45
CA PRO A 444 20.59 8.09 28.85
C PRO A 444 19.33 7.92 29.71
N LYS A 445 19.49 7.25 30.85
CA LYS A 445 18.45 7.17 31.88
C LYS A 445 18.22 8.58 32.45
N LYS A 446 16.96 8.99 32.53
CA LYS A 446 16.54 10.04 33.46
C LYS A 446 16.64 9.52 34.88
#